data_AF-A0A523QE88-F1
#
_entry.id   AF-A0A523QE88-F1
#
_cell.length_a   1.000
_cell.length_b   1.000
_cell.length_c   1.000
_cell.angle_alpha   90.00
_cell.angle_beta   90.00
_cell.angle_gamma   90.00
#
_symmetry.space_group_name_H-M   'P 1'
#
loop_
_entity.id
_entity.type
_entity.pdbx_description
1 polymer ?
#
loop_
_entity_poly.entity_id
_entity_poly.type
_entity_poly.pdbx_seq_one_letter_code
_entity_poly.pdbx_strand_id
1 'polypeptide(L)'
;MLSSLKRIAYELKRHAPFTALGAFTGIILMGIAILIGLSSESSHTIFHVLHPAHIVLSALVTTAIYRRYGGGIGAAVGIGFVGSIAICSVSDIVFPYLGGVLLEFPITFHVCFIEDTWLIIPSVLAGITIGLLWPHTRFPHAGHVLLSTYASLFYFATFGAPADWAPLLPLVFPILFVAVWIPCCVSDVVFPLLFVRKKKHR
;
A
#
# COMPACT_ATOMS: atom_id res chain seq x y z
N MET A 1 -15.24 -21.44 2.26
CA MET A 1 -14.79 -20.42 3.23
C MET A 1 -13.52 -20.82 3.98
N LEU A 2 -13.46 -21.99 4.63
CA LEU A 2 -12.28 -22.43 5.41
C LEU A 2 -10.96 -22.43 4.60
N SER A 3 -11.00 -22.80 3.32
CA SER A 3 -9.81 -22.80 2.44
C SER A 3 -9.28 -21.39 2.15
N SER A 4 -10.17 -20.40 2.07
CA SER A 4 -9.80 -19.01 1.76
C SER A 4 -9.19 -18.33 2.97
N LEU A 5 -9.77 -18.53 4.17
CA LEU A 5 -9.23 -18.01 5.43
C LEU A 5 -7.84 -18.60 5.75
N LYS A 6 -7.66 -19.91 5.56
CA LYS A 6 -6.33 -20.55 5.72
C LYS A 6 -5.30 -19.96 4.77
N ARG A 7 -5.70 -19.64 3.54
CA ARG A 7 -4.82 -19.01 2.56
C ARG A 7 -4.46 -17.57 2.95
N ILE A 8 -5.44 -16.77 3.37
CA ILE A 8 -5.21 -15.40 3.85
C ILE A 8 -4.21 -15.42 5.02
N ALA A 9 -4.46 -16.25 6.03
CA ALA A 9 -3.56 -16.38 7.18
C ALA A 9 -2.15 -16.84 6.78
N TYR A 10 -2.03 -17.76 5.82
CA TYR A 10 -0.75 -18.22 5.28
C TYR A 10 0.01 -17.08 4.57
N GLU A 11 -0.64 -16.34 3.68
CA GLU A 11 -0.01 -15.23 2.96
C GLU A 11 0.36 -14.11 3.93
N LEU A 12 -0.51 -13.73 4.86
CA LEU A 12 -0.20 -12.75 5.90
C LEU A 12 1.04 -13.20 6.70
N LYS A 13 1.05 -14.42 7.26
CA LYS A 13 2.20 -14.91 8.03
C LYS A 13 3.51 -14.87 7.24
N ARG A 14 3.46 -15.17 5.94
CA ARG A 14 4.63 -15.18 5.07
C ARG A 14 5.19 -13.79 4.77
N HIS A 15 4.32 -12.79 4.64
CA HIS A 15 4.73 -11.42 4.30
C HIS A 15 5.05 -10.56 5.53
N ALA A 16 4.60 -10.97 6.72
CA ALA A 16 4.86 -10.26 7.97
C ALA A 16 6.34 -9.88 8.21
N PRO A 17 7.35 -10.77 8.01
CA PRO A 17 8.74 -10.41 8.28
C PRO A 17 9.26 -9.29 7.38
N PHE A 18 8.87 -9.30 6.09
CA PHE A 18 9.28 -8.27 5.14
C PHE A 18 8.58 -6.94 5.44
N THR A 19 7.27 -6.97 5.76
CA THR A 19 6.55 -5.77 6.16
C THR A 19 7.10 -5.17 7.45
N ALA A 20 7.44 -6.00 8.44
CA ALA A 20 8.07 -5.54 9.68
C ALA A 20 9.43 -4.89 9.42
N LEU A 21 10.24 -5.47 8.53
CA LEU A 21 11.52 -4.88 8.11
C LEU A 21 11.30 -3.54 7.41
N GLY A 22 10.32 -3.44 6.50
CA GLY A 22 9.97 -2.18 5.84
C GLY A 22 9.48 -1.10 6.80
N ALA A 23 8.66 -1.47 7.79
CA ALA A 23 8.24 -0.55 8.85
C ALA A 23 9.42 -0.09 9.71
N PHE A 24 10.32 -1.01 10.07
CA PHE A 24 11.50 -0.70 10.85
C PHE A 24 12.45 0.25 10.11
N THR A 25 12.75 -0.01 8.83
CA THR A 25 13.56 0.89 8.02
C THR A 25 12.87 2.22 7.80
N GLY A 26 11.54 2.23 7.66
CA GLY A 26 10.75 3.46 7.59
C GLY A 26 10.93 4.34 8.82
N ILE A 27 10.78 3.77 10.02
CA ILE A 27 10.97 4.51 11.28
C ILE A 27 12.39 5.08 11.38
N ILE A 28 13.42 4.31 11.02
CA ILE A 28 14.81 4.81 10.99
C ILE A 28 14.94 5.98 10.01
N LEU A 29 14.42 5.85 8.79
CA LEU A 29 14.48 6.91 7.77
C LEU A 29 13.79 8.19 8.24
N MET A 30 12.63 8.07 8.90
CA MET A 30 11.93 9.22 9.44
C MET A 30 12.65 9.84 10.65
N GLY A 31 13.25 9.03 11.52
CA GLY A 31 14.13 9.53 12.58
C GLY A 31 15.28 10.36 12.00
N ILE A 32 15.93 9.87 10.94
CA ILE A 32 16.97 10.63 10.21
C ILE A 32 16.39 11.92 9.60
N ALA A 33 15.23 11.84 8.95
CA ALA A 33 14.56 13.00 8.34
C ALA A 33 14.27 14.11 9.37
N ILE A 34 13.81 13.74 10.57
CA ILE A 34 13.58 14.69 11.67
C ILE A 34 14.90 15.28 12.16
N LEU A 35 15.95 14.46 12.34
CA LEU A 35 17.26 14.92 12.80
C LEU A 35 17.94 15.92 11.83
N ILE A 36 17.73 15.76 10.52
CA ILE A 36 18.24 16.70 9.50
C ILE A 36 17.31 17.90 9.27
N GLY A 37 16.18 17.99 9.96
CA GLY A 37 15.22 19.08 9.83
C GLY A 37 14.49 19.09 8.48
N LEU A 38 14.09 17.93 7.96
CA LEU A 38 13.39 17.83 6.69
C LEU A 38 12.12 18.70 6.70
N SER A 39 11.98 19.58 5.71
CA SER A 39 10.87 20.53 5.66
C SER A 39 9.53 19.83 5.37
N SER A 40 8.43 20.50 5.75
CA SER A 40 7.07 20.05 5.40
C SER A 40 6.89 19.92 3.88
N GLU A 41 7.50 20.81 3.10
CA GLU A 41 7.46 20.79 1.62
C GLU A 41 8.19 19.59 1.04
N SER A 42 9.35 19.23 1.60
CA SER A 42 10.09 18.04 1.19
C SER A 42 9.32 16.78 1.53
N SER A 43 8.72 16.70 2.73
CA SER A 43 7.87 15.59 3.14
C SER A 43 6.65 15.43 2.20
N HIS A 44 6.00 16.55 1.86
CA HIS A 44 4.90 16.59 0.90
C HIS A 44 5.33 16.09 -0.49
N THR A 45 6.49 16.53 -0.98
CA THR A 45 7.02 16.09 -2.28
C THR A 45 7.33 14.59 -2.28
N ILE A 46 7.98 14.10 -1.23
CA ILE A 46 8.30 12.67 -1.09
C ILE A 46 7.01 11.84 -1.03
N PHE A 47 6.00 12.28 -0.28
CA PHE A 47 4.69 11.63 -0.26
C PHE A 47 4.09 11.54 -1.68
N HIS A 48 4.07 12.65 -2.43
CA HIS A 48 3.52 12.71 -3.78
C HIS A 48 4.35 11.96 -4.84
N VAL A 49 5.55 11.49 -4.51
CA VAL A 49 6.32 10.55 -5.35
C VAL A 49 6.05 9.11 -4.94
N LEU A 50 6.09 8.81 -3.64
CA LEU A 50 5.93 7.46 -3.11
C LEU A 50 4.51 6.92 -3.27
N HIS A 51 3.51 7.77 -3.07
CA HIS A 51 2.10 7.43 -3.16
C HIS A 51 1.72 6.90 -4.56
N PRO A 52 1.88 7.67 -5.65
CA PRO A 52 1.59 7.16 -6.99
C PRO A 52 2.49 5.99 -7.40
N ALA A 53 3.76 5.98 -6.98
CA ALA A 53 4.68 4.89 -7.32
C ALA A 53 4.23 3.55 -6.73
N HIS A 54 3.78 3.52 -5.48
CA HIS A 54 3.30 2.27 -4.90
C HIS A 54 1.94 1.85 -5.46
N ILE A 55 1.08 2.80 -5.85
CA ILE A 55 -0.18 2.51 -6.56
C ILE A 55 0.08 1.84 -7.91
N VAL A 56 1.06 2.33 -8.68
CA VAL A 56 1.50 1.66 -9.92
C VAL A 56 1.89 0.21 -9.62
N LEU A 57 2.68 -0.02 -8.57
CA LEU A 57 3.13 -1.37 -8.22
C LEU A 57 1.98 -2.26 -7.75
N SER A 58 1.03 -1.76 -6.96
CA SER A 58 -0.14 -2.54 -6.54
C SER A 58 -1.01 -2.93 -7.73
N ALA A 59 -1.31 -1.97 -8.62
CA ALA A 59 -2.11 -2.21 -9.81
C ALA A 59 -1.44 -3.24 -10.74
N LEU A 60 -0.12 -3.14 -10.90
CA LEU A 60 0.70 -4.10 -11.64
C LEU A 60 0.58 -5.49 -11.03
N VAL A 61 0.89 -5.64 -9.74
CA VAL A 61 0.93 -6.94 -9.05
C VAL A 61 -0.45 -7.60 -9.05
N THR A 62 -1.49 -6.85 -8.70
CA THR A 62 -2.88 -7.32 -8.66
C THR A 62 -3.32 -7.83 -10.04
N THR A 63 -3.06 -7.04 -11.09
CA THR A 63 -3.38 -7.40 -12.48
C THR A 63 -2.59 -8.64 -12.93
N ALA A 64 -1.27 -8.64 -12.68
CA ALA A 64 -0.38 -9.71 -13.07
C ALA A 64 -0.70 -11.04 -12.38
N ILE A 65 -1.04 -11.01 -11.08
CA ILE A 65 -1.47 -12.20 -10.34
C ILE A 65 -2.74 -12.76 -10.96
N TYR A 66 -3.77 -11.95 -11.20
CA TYR A 66 -5.00 -12.45 -11.83
C TYR A 66 -4.74 -13.08 -13.21
N ARG A 67 -3.93 -12.42 -14.05
CA ARG A 67 -3.55 -12.91 -15.38
C ARG A 67 -2.76 -14.22 -15.33
N ARG A 68 -1.83 -14.35 -14.38
CA ARG A 68 -1.01 -15.56 -14.20
C ARG A 68 -1.84 -16.81 -13.89
N TYR A 69 -3.01 -16.64 -13.28
CA TYR A 69 -3.93 -17.72 -12.97
C TYR A 69 -5.01 -17.94 -14.04
N GLY A 70 -4.82 -17.39 -15.25
CA GLY A 70 -5.70 -17.62 -16.41
C GLY A 70 -6.93 -16.71 -16.47
N GLY A 71 -6.97 -15.63 -15.69
CA GLY A 71 -8.03 -14.64 -15.74
C GLY A 71 -8.05 -13.85 -17.05
N GLY A 72 -9.24 -13.47 -17.56
CA GLY A 72 -9.38 -12.69 -18.80
C GLY A 72 -8.91 -11.23 -18.67
N ILE A 73 -8.54 -10.58 -19.79
CA ILE A 73 -7.97 -9.21 -19.78
C ILE A 73 -8.95 -8.19 -19.20
N GLY A 74 -10.22 -8.18 -19.63
CA GLY A 74 -11.20 -7.21 -19.16
C GLY A 74 -11.44 -7.27 -17.64
N ALA A 75 -11.55 -8.49 -17.09
CA ALA A 75 -11.64 -8.68 -15.65
C ALA A 75 -10.33 -8.29 -14.93
N ALA A 76 -9.16 -8.48 -15.56
CA ALA A 76 -7.89 -8.07 -14.99
C ALA A 76 -7.80 -6.55 -14.80
N VAL A 77 -8.30 -5.77 -15.76
CA VAL A 77 -8.37 -4.30 -15.67
C VAL A 77 -9.23 -3.87 -14.48
N GLY A 78 -10.45 -4.42 -14.37
CA GLY A 78 -11.35 -4.08 -13.26
C GLY A 78 -10.78 -4.48 -11.89
N ILE A 79 -10.21 -5.68 -11.78
CA ILE A 79 -9.61 -6.18 -10.52
C ILE A 79 -8.37 -5.35 -10.15
N GLY A 80 -7.50 -5.05 -11.12
CA GLY A 80 -6.33 -4.20 -10.91
C GLY A 80 -6.74 -2.83 -10.38
N PHE A 81 -7.71 -2.18 -11.03
CA PHE A 81 -8.21 -0.86 -10.65
C PHE A 81 -8.84 -0.84 -9.25
N VAL A 82 -9.76 -1.76 -8.97
CA VAL A 82 -10.45 -1.81 -7.67
C VAL A 82 -9.48 -2.17 -6.54
N GLY A 83 -8.59 -3.15 -6.77
CA GLY A 83 -7.59 -3.55 -5.77
C GLY A 83 -6.65 -2.39 -5.42
N SER A 84 -6.09 -1.72 -6.43
CA SER A 84 -5.10 -0.66 -6.20
C SER A 84 -5.67 0.66 -5.69
N ILE A 85 -6.96 0.95 -5.92
CA ILE A 85 -7.57 2.19 -5.41
C ILE A 85 -8.25 1.89 -4.08
N ALA A 86 -9.26 1.03 -4.07
CA ALA A 86 -10.11 0.87 -2.89
C ALA A 86 -9.35 0.26 -1.71
N ILE A 87 -8.50 -0.74 -1.95
CA ILE A 87 -7.80 -1.44 -0.86
C ILE A 87 -6.51 -0.70 -0.47
N CYS A 88 -5.77 -0.11 -1.42
CA CYS A 88 -4.59 0.70 -1.06
C CYS A 88 -4.96 1.96 -0.29
N SER A 89 -6.07 2.64 -0.63
CA SER A 89 -6.56 3.79 0.16
C SER A 89 -6.82 3.45 1.64
N VAL A 90 -7.15 2.19 1.94
CA VAL A 90 -7.26 1.75 3.34
C VAL A 90 -5.89 1.77 4.02
N SER A 91 -4.85 1.33 3.31
CA SER A 91 -3.48 1.20 3.82
C SER A 91 -2.78 2.53 4.08
N ASP A 92 -2.89 3.48 3.16
CA ASP A 92 -2.06 4.69 3.12
C ASP A 92 -2.79 5.96 3.57
N ILE A 93 -4.12 5.93 3.68
CA ILE A 93 -4.94 7.05 4.15
C ILE A 93 -5.68 6.67 5.44
N VAL A 94 -6.52 5.61 5.39
CA VAL A 94 -7.42 5.29 6.51
C VAL A 94 -6.66 4.86 7.76
N PHE A 95 -5.75 3.89 7.64
CA PHE A 95 -4.98 3.44 8.80
C PHE A 95 -4.06 4.53 9.37
N PRO A 96 -3.31 5.31 8.58
CA PRO A 96 -2.53 6.44 9.08
C PRO A 96 -3.38 7.49 9.78
N TYR A 97 -4.52 7.89 9.21
CA TYR A 97 -5.44 8.83 9.85
C TYR A 97 -5.97 8.30 11.19
N LEU A 98 -6.47 7.05 11.22
CA LEU A 98 -6.94 6.42 12.45
C LEU A 98 -5.81 6.29 13.48
N GLY A 99 -4.59 6.01 13.03
CA GLY A 99 -3.41 5.97 13.87
C GLY A 99 -3.09 7.34 14.49
N GLY A 100 -3.19 8.42 13.71
CA GLY A 100 -3.03 9.79 14.21
C GLY A 100 -4.09 10.12 15.26
N VAL A 101 -5.36 9.84 14.97
CA VAL A 101 -6.46 10.03 15.93
C VAL A 101 -6.25 9.22 17.22
N LEU A 102 -5.82 7.96 17.11
CA LEU A 102 -5.54 7.09 18.27
C LEU A 102 -4.41 7.62 19.14
N LEU A 103 -3.42 8.27 18.52
CA LEU A 103 -2.28 8.88 19.21
C LEU A 103 -2.56 10.32 19.67
N GLU A 104 -3.82 10.78 19.59
CA GLU A 104 -4.24 12.16 19.89
C GLU A 104 -3.43 13.21 19.10
N PHE A 105 -2.95 12.81 17.92
CA PHE A 105 -2.14 13.64 17.04
C PHE A 105 -3.02 14.37 16.03
N PRO A 106 -2.93 15.71 15.92
CA PRO A 106 -3.69 16.46 14.93
C PRO A 106 -3.28 16.05 13.53
N ILE A 107 -4.19 15.41 12.80
CA ILE A 107 -3.98 14.92 11.44
C ILE A 107 -5.18 15.28 10.57
N THR A 108 -4.92 15.72 9.35
CA THR A 108 -5.96 16.07 8.38
C THR A 108 -6.29 14.85 7.52
N PHE A 109 -7.58 14.56 7.33
CA PHE A 109 -8.01 13.49 6.44
C PHE A 109 -7.92 13.96 4.98
N HIS A 110 -6.88 13.52 4.28
CA HIS A 110 -6.65 13.74 2.85
C HIS A 110 -6.95 12.47 2.07
N VAL A 111 -7.99 12.50 1.23
CA VAL A 111 -8.43 11.39 0.38
C VAL A 111 -7.79 11.50 -1.01
N CYS A 112 -6.55 11.05 -1.12
CA CYS A 112 -5.71 11.27 -2.31
C CYS A 112 -6.38 10.87 -3.65
N PHE A 113 -7.28 9.89 -3.67
CA PHE A 113 -8.03 9.52 -4.88
C PHE A 113 -8.93 10.66 -5.39
N ILE A 114 -9.47 11.48 -4.49
CA ILE A 114 -10.34 12.61 -4.80
C ILE A 114 -9.48 13.85 -5.09
N GLU A 115 -8.58 14.21 -4.18
CA GLU A 115 -7.81 15.47 -4.34
C GLU A 115 -6.76 15.38 -5.45
N ASP A 116 -6.14 14.21 -5.63
CA ASP A 116 -5.05 13.99 -6.59
C ASP A 116 -5.46 13.06 -7.74
N THR A 117 -6.75 13.08 -8.12
CA THR A 117 -7.32 12.22 -9.17
C THR A 117 -6.46 12.19 -10.45
N TRP A 118 -5.93 13.35 -10.84
CA TRP A 118 -5.11 13.54 -12.04
C TRP A 118 -3.78 12.78 -11.99
N LEU A 119 -3.29 12.46 -10.79
CA LEU A 119 -2.08 11.68 -10.56
C LEU A 119 -2.40 10.20 -10.35
N ILE A 120 -3.45 9.91 -9.56
CA ILE A 120 -3.81 8.55 -9.17
C ILE A 120 -4.37 7.73 -10.33
N ILE A 121 -5.27 8.28 -11.13
CA ILE A 121 -5.87 7.55 -12.25
C ILE A 121 -4.80 7.13 -13.27
N PRO A 122 -3.91 8.02 -13.75
CA PRO A 122 -2.83 7.60 -14.64
C PRO A 122 -1.89 6.56 -14.02
N SER A 123 -1.55 6.67 -12.74
CA SER A 123 -0.73 5.69 -12.03
C SER A 123 -1.35 4.29 -12.02
N VAL A 124 -2.64 4.19 -11.74
CA VAL A 124 -3.37 2.91 -11.78
C VAL A 124 -3.37 2.33 -13.18
N LEU A 125 -3.70 3.13 -14.20
CA LEU A 125 -3.72 2.69 -15.59
C LEU A 125 -2.33 2.24 -16.07
N ALA A 126 -1.27 2.96 -15.67
CA ALA A 126 0.10 2.59 -15.97
C ALA A 126 0.45 1.24 -15.33
N GLY A 127 0.13 1.05 -14.05
CA GLY A 127 0.34 -0.21 -13.34
C GLY A 127 -0.39 -1.39 -13.98
N ILE A 128 -1.68 -1.23 -14.31
CA ILE A 128 -2.47 -2.25 -15.03
C ILE A 128 -1.80 -2.59 -16.36
N THR A 129 -1.42 -1.58 -17.15
CA THR A 129 -0.79 -1.77 -18.46
C THR A 129 0.51 -2.56 -18.31
N ILE A 130 1.37 -2.20 -17.35
CA ILE A 130 2.61 -2.94 -17.08
C ILE A 130 2.28 -4.37 -16.63
N GLY A 131 1.29 -4.57 -15.76
CA GLY A 131 0.90 -5.89 -15.26
C GLY A 131 0.34 -6.82 -16.36
N LEU A 132 -0.30 -6.25 -17.38
CA LEU A 132 -0.77 -6.99 -18.56
C LEU A 132 0.39 -7.41 -19.49
N LEU A 133 1.38 -6.54 -19.68
CA LEU A 133 2.50 -6.75 -20.60
C LEU A 133 3.66 -7.54 -19.96
N TRP A 134 3.88 -7.37 -18.65
CA TRP A 134 4.99 -7.92 -17.90
C TRP A 134 4.51 -8.49 -16.56
N PRO A 135 3.96 -9.73 -16.54
CA PRO A 135 3.29 -10.29 -15.36
C PRO A 135 4.26 -10.83 -14.28
N HIS A 136 5.35 -10.10 -14.02
CA HIS A 136 6.26 -10.36 -12.90
C HIS A 136 5.70 -9.76 -11.62
N THR A 137 5.70 -10.55 -10.54
CA THR A 137 4.93 -10.21 -9.33
C THR A 137 5.79 -10.10 -8.08
N ARG A 138 6.87 -10.89 -7.95
CA ARG A 138 7.65 -10.95 -6.70
C ARG A 138 8.35 -9.64 -6.34
N PHE A 139 9.15 -9.10 -7.27
CA PHE A 139 9.87 -7.85 -7.03
C PHE A 139 8.93 -6.63 -6.97
N PRO A 140 7.96 -6.47 -7.90
CA PRO A 140 6.97 -5.40 -7.78
C PRO A 140 6.14 -5.46 -6.48
N HIS A 141 5.80 -6.66 -5.98
CA HIS A 141 5.09 -6.81 -4.70
C HIS A 141 5.93 -6.36 -3.51
N ALA A 142 7.21 -6.76 -3.45
CA ALA A 142 8.12 -6.29 -2.41
C ALA A 142 8.29 -4.76 -2.48
N GLY A 143 8.40 -4.20 -3.69
CA GLY A 143 8.42 -2.75 -3.89
C GLY A 143 7.14 -2.06 -3.43
N HIS A 144 5.96 -2.61 -3.76
CA HIS A 144 4.68 -2.05 -3.32
C HIS A 144 4.59 -1.99 -1.80
N VAL A 145 4.88 -3.08 -1.10
CA VAL A 145 4.84 -3.14 0.37
C VAL A 145 5.82 -2.12 1.00
N LEU A 146 7.04 -2.02 0.47
CA LEU A 146 8.04 -1.08 0.98
C LEU A 146 7.63 0.39 0.75
N LEU A 147 7.25 0.74 -0.48
CA LEU A 147 6.86 2.10 -0.83
C LEU A 147 5.55 2.50 -0.15
N SER A 148 4.59 1.59 0.03
CA SER A 148 3.37 1.83 0.80
C SER A 148 3.68 2.15 2.26
N THR A 149 4.66 1.45 2.86
CA THR A 149 5.11 1.74 4.23
C THR A 149 5.69 3.15 4.34
N TYR A 150 6.52 3.54 3.37
CA TYR A 150 7.12 4.88 3.37
C TYR A 150 6.08 5.96 3.04
N ALA A 151 5.17 5.73 2.10
CA ALA A 151 4.08 6.64 1.80
C ALA A 151 3.19 6.87 3.03
N SER A 152 2.80 5.80 3.72
CA SER A 152 2.00 5.88 4.97
C SER A 152 2.73 6.66 6.07
N LEU A 153 4.06 6.55 6.16
CA LEU A 153 4.86 7.29 7.12
C LEU A 153 4.99 8.77 6.74
N PHE A 154 5.20 9.09 5.46
CA PHE A 154 5.22 10.46 4.98
C PHE A 154 3.83 11.11 5.00
N TYR A 155 2.73 10.33 4.99
CA TYR A 155 1.38 10.85 5.25
C TYR A 155 1.29 11.54 6.61
N PHE A 156 1.84 10.92 7.67
CA PHE A 156 1.93 11.55 9.00
C PHE A 156 2.76 12.84 8.96
N ALA A 157 3.88 12.85 8.25
CA ALA A 157 4.76 14.02 8.16
C ALA A 157 4.15 15.16 7.33
N THR A 158 3.29 14.84 6.35
CA THR A 158 2.68 15.82 5.45
C THR A 158 1.37 16.39 5.99
N PHE A 159 0.49 15.53 6.53
CA PHE A 159 -0.86 15.93 6.94
C PHE A 159 -1.01 16.05 8.47
N GLY A 160 0.05 15.74 9.20
CA GLY A 160 0.14 15.89 10.64
C GLY A 160 0.73 17.21 11.10
N ALA A 161 0.43 17.63 12.32
CA ALA A 161 0.99 18.84 12.91
C ALA A 161 2.52 18.75 13.12
N PRO A 162 3.31 19.81 12.81
CA PRO A 162 4.78 19.71 12.72
C PRO A 162 5.56 19.46 14.03
N ALA A 163 5.01 19.78 15.21
CA ALA A 163 5.86 20.06 16.36
C ALA A 163 6.11 18.88 17.33
N ASP A 164 5.18 17.93 17.51
CA ASP A 164 5.20 17.07 18.71
C ASP A 164 5.10 15.55 18.48
N TRP A 165 5.21 15.07 17.23
CA TRP A 165 5.00 13.64 16.95
C TRP A 165 6.26 12.78 16.93
N ALA A 166 7.47 13.38 16.96
CA ALA A 166 8.72 12.62 16.97
C ALA A 166 8.82 11.61 18.14
N PRO A 167 8.39 11.92 19.37
CA PRO A 167 8.33 10.95 20.48
C PRO A 167 7.37 9.78 20.22
N LEU A 168 6.38 9.96 19.33
CA LEU A 168 5.38 8.95 18.99
C LEU A 168 5.87 7.98 17.90
N LEU A 169 7.03 8.20 17.28
CA LEU A 169 7.58 7.32 16.24
C LEU A 169 7.59 5.82 16.61
N PRO A 170 7.98 5.40 17.83
CA PRO A 170 7.90 3.98 18.21
C PRO A 170 6.47 3.42 18.19
N LEU A 171 5.46 4.26 18.43
CA LEU A 171 4.04 3.90 18.38
C LEU A 171 3.47 3.94 16.96
N VAL A 172 4.11 4.68 16.05
CA VAL A 172 3.80 4.66 14.61
C VAL A 172 4.21 3.33 13.97
N PHE A 173 5.24 2.65 14.48
CA PHE A 173 5.67 1.34 13.96
C PHE A 173 4.55 0.29 13.86
N PRO A 174 3.82 -0.06 14.95
CA PRO A 174 2.75 -1.06 14.87
C PRO A 174 1.60 -0.60 13.98
N ILE A 175 1.33 0.71 13.90
CA ILE A 175 0.33 1.28 12.99
C ILE A 175 0.76 1.02 11.55
N LEU A 176 1.97 1.40 11.15
CA LEU A 176 2.49 1.17 9.79
C LEU A 176 2.51 -0.32 9.44
N PHE A 177 2.94 -1.16 10.38
CA PHE A 177 2.96 -2.60 10.18
C PHE A 177 1.56 -3.11 9.83
N VAL A 178 0.55 -2.80 10.63
CA VAL A 178 -0.83 -3.25 10.39
C VAL A 178 -1.41 -2.61 9.12
N ALA A 179 -1.15 -1.31 8.94
CA ALA A 179 -1.60 -0.50 7.83
C ALA A 179 -1.18 -1.08 6.49
N VAL A 180 0.01 -1.66 6.38
CA VAL A 180 0.50 -2.24 5.13
C VAL A 180 0.24 -3.75 5.09
N TRP A 181 0.49 -4.45 6.20
CA TRP A 181 0.45 -5.90 6.24
C TRP A 181 -0.91 -6.46 5.85
N ILE A 182 -1.99 -5.88 6.38
CA ILE A 182 -3.35 -6.38 6.14
C ILE A 182 -3.83 -5.98 4.73
N PRO A 183 -4.06 -4.70 4.41
CA PRO A 183 -4.68 -4.32 3.14
C PRO A 183 -3.78 -4.57 1.93
N CYS A 184 -2.47 -4.31 1.96
CA CYS A 184 -1.63 -4.52 0.77
C CYS A 184 -1.48 -6.00 0.41
N CYS A 185 -1.34 -6.90 1.39
CA CYS A 185 -1.30 -8.34 1.13
C CYS A 185 -2.66 -8.86 0.63
N VAL A 186 -3.76 -8.35 1.19
CA VAL A 186 -5.11 -8.70 0.76
C VAL A 186 -5.36 -8.21 -0.67
N SER A 187 -4.97 -6.98 -1.00
CA SER A 187 -5.12 -6.39 -2.33
C SER A 187 -4.35 -7.16 -3.39
N ASP A 188 -3.05 -7.33 -3.16
CA ASP A 188 -2.16 -7.87 -4.19
C ASP A 188 -2.40 -9.36 -4.45
N VAL A 189 -2.69 -10.13 -3.41
CA VAL A 189 -2.72 -11.60 -3.49
C VAL A 189 -4.14 -12.13 -3.35
N VAL A 190 -4.82 -11.81 -2.26
CA VAL A 190 -6.09 -12.47 -1.93
C VAL A 190 -7.18 -12.04 -2.91
N PHE A 191 -7.36 -10.74 -3.09
CA PHE A 191 -8.42 -10.14 -3.90
C PHE A 191 -8.45 -10.67 -5.34
N PRO A 192 -7.38 -10.62 -6.15
CA PRO A 192 -7.42 -11.13 -7.51
C PRO A 192 -7.72 -12.64 -7.56
N LEU A 193 -7.27 -13.39 -6.56
CA LEU A 193 -7.45 -14.83 -6.52
C LEU A 193 -8.88 -15.26 -6.13
N LEU A 194 -9.70 -14.37 -5.59
CA LEU A 194 -11.13 -14.63 -5.36
C LEU A 194 -11.91 -14.76 -6.68
N PHE A 195 -11.43 -14.12 -7.75
CA PHE A 195 -12.11 -14.08 -9.04
C PHE A 195 -11.59 -15.13 -10.03
N VAL A 196 -10.56 -15.89 -9.67
CA VAL A 196 -10.05 -16.98 -10.51
C VAL A 196 -11.04 -18.16 -10.48
N ARG A 197 -11.55 -18.55 -11.65
CA ARG A 197 -12.35 -19.78 -11.77
C ARG A 197 -11.51 -21.00 -11.41
N LYS A 198 -11.95 -21.80 -10.44
CA LYS A 198 -11.35 -23.11 -10.19
C LYS A 198 -11.52 -23.96 -11.45
N LYS A 199 -10.42 -24.50 -11.99
CA LYS A 199 -10.50 -25.55 -13.03
C LYS A 199 -11.35 -26.69 -12.47
N LYS A 200 -12.45 -27.01 -13.16
CA LYS A 200 -13.20 -28.26 -12.93
C LYS A 200 -12.22 -29.37 -13.33
N HIS A 201 -11.67 -30.11 -12.36
CA HIS A 201 -11.02 -31.37 -12.67
C HIS A 201 -12.08 -32.25 -13.36
N ARG A 202 -11.92 -32.44 -14.66
CA ARG A 202 -12.57 -33.52 -15.41
C ARG A 202 -11.66 -34.72 -15.34
#